data_AF-A0A539CY90-F1
#
_entry.id   AF-A0A539CY90-F1
#
_cell.length_a   1.000
_cell.length_b   1.000
_cell.length_c   1.000
_cell.angle_alpha   90.00
_cell.angle_beta   90.00
_cell.angle_gamma   90.00
#
_symmetry.space_group_name_H-M   'P 1'
#
loop_
_entity.id
_entity.type
_entity.pdbx_description
1 polymer ?
#
loop_
_entity_poly.entity_id
_entity_poly.type
_entity_poly.pdbx_seq_one_letter_code
_entity_poly.pdbx_strand_id
1 'polypeptide(L)'
;MTVEFAAFEVSDYLDDEKVIAEYLLAAAEDPDAEVLSRAKSDVVKARAANSIRKAMKAMEPLPRVESPNHTVAIVSAILILTIVAQILLVKSWT
;
A
#
# COMPACT_ATOMS: atom_id res chain seq x y z
N MET A 1 10.40 28.20 29.17
CA MET A 1 9.89 27.41 28.03
C MET A 1 9.82 25.96 28.47
N THR A 2 8.64 25.37 28.50
CA THR A 2 8.45 23.93 28.80
C THR A 2 8.28 23.21 27.46
N VAL A 3 9.21 22.32 27.14
CA VAL A 3 9.12 21.47 25.94
C VAL A 3 8.41 20.19 26.36
N GLU A 4 7.32 19.84 25.68
CA GLU A 4 6.63 18.56 25.87
C GLU A 4 7.23 17.52 24.93
N PHE A 5 7.52 16.33 25.47
CA PHE A 5 8.01 15.18 24.73
C PHE A 5 6.92 14.12 24.66
N ALA A 6 6.82 13.43 23.51
CA ALA A 6 5.96 12.26 23.37
C ALA A 6 6.50 11.10 24.20
N ALA A 7 5.61 10.24 24.70
CA ALA A 7 5.99 9.00 25.36
C ALA A 7 6.67 8.05 24.36
N PHE A 8 7.70 7.33 24.83
CA PHE A 8 8.35 6.31 24.03
C PHE A 8 7.44 5.08 23.90
N GLU A 9 7.22 4.64 22.68
CA GLU A 9 6.45 3.46 22.35
C GLU A 9 7.26 2.58 21.39
N VAL A 10 7.51 1.32 21.77
CA VAL A 10 8.38 0.42 21.00
C VAL A 10 7.81 0.14 19.62
N SER A 11 6.48 -0.05 19.52
CA SER A 11 5.81 -0.38 18.25
C SER A 11 6.02 0.65 17.15
N ASP A 12 6.31 1.90 17.51
CA ASP A 12 6.54 2.99 16.55
C ASP A 12 7.85 2.83 15.77
N TYR A 13 8.75 1.96 16.25
CA TYR A 13 10.07 1.71 15.66
C TYR A 13 10.21 0.29 15.07
N LEU A 14 9.15 -0.53 15.09
CA LEU A 14 9.14 -1.91 14.61
C LEU A 14 8.51 -2.03 13.21
N ASP A 15 9.00 -1.28 12.22
CA ASP A 15 8.53 -1.29 10.84
C ASP A 15 9.48 -1.97 9.84
N ASP A 16 10.71 -2.27 10.27
CA ASP A 16 11.73 -2.99 9.51
C ASP A 16 11.91 -4.43 10.03
N GLU A 17 11.87 -5.41 9.13
CA GLU A 17 11.94 -6.84 9.50
C GLU A 17 13.29 -7.24 10.12
N LYS A 18 14.39 -6.56 9.78
CA LYS A 18 15.69 -6.82 10.43
C LYS A 18 15.68 -6.31 11.86
N VAL A 19 15.13 -5.11 12.11
CA VAL A 19 14.98 -4.55 13.46
C VAL A 19 14.07 -5.43 14.32
N ILE A 20 12.96 -5.92 13.76
CA ILE A 20 12.06 -6.86 14.44
C ILE A 20 12.78 -8.15 14.80
N ALA A 21 13.59 -8.71 13.89
CA ALA A 21 14.33 -9.94 14.13
C ALA A 21 15.38 -9.76 15.25
N GLU A 22 16.15 -8.67 15.22
CA GLU A 22 17.14 -8.36 16.26
C GLU A 22 16.47 -8.12 17.62
N TYR A 23 15.32 -7.42 17.64
CA TYR A 23 14.55 -7.19 18.85
C TYR A 23 14.00 -8.48 19.47
N LEU A 24 13.42 -9.37 18.64
CA LEU A 24 12.93 -10.67 19.11
C LEU A 24 14.06 -11.61 19.54
N LEU A 25 15.21 -11.56 18.87
CA LEU A 25 16.39 -12.33 19.26
C LEU A 25 16.91 -11.88 20.63
N ALA A 26 17.07 -10.57 20.83
CA ALA A 26 17.48 -10.00 22.11
C ALA A 26 16.49 -10.37 23.24
N ALA A 27 15.18 -10.31 22.95
CA ALA A 27 14.15 -10.72 23.91
C ALA A 27 14.15 -12.23 24.20
N ALA A 28 14.59 -13.06 23.26
CA ALA A 28 14.69 -14.51 23.43
C ALA A 28 15.94 -14.97 24.21
N GLU A 29 16.95 -14.11 24.31
CA GLU A 29 18.14 -14.34 25.14
C GLU A 29 17.90 -14.05 26.62
N ASP A 30 16.81 -13.35 26.96
CA ASP A 30 16.45 -13.04 28.35
C ASP A 30 15.95 -14.30 29.08
N PRO A 31 16.42 -14.57 30.32
CA PRO A 31 15.92 -15.69 31.13
C PRO A 31 14.44 -15.57 31.51
N ASP A 32 13.87 -14.37 31.53
CA ASP A 32 12.45 -14.15 31.76
C ASP A 32 11.64 -14.32 30.47
N ALA A 33 10.86 -15.41 30.42
CA ALA A 33 10.01 -15.72 29.28
C ALA A 33 8.97 -14.64 28.97
N GLU A 34 8.61 -13.79 29.94
CA GLU A 34 7.64 -12.73 29.73
C GLU A 34 8.20 -11.58 28.88
N VAL A 35 9.52 -11.41 28.83
CA VAL A 35 10.18 -10.43 27.96
C VAL A 35 9.92 -10.77 26.49
N LEU A 36 10.08 -12.04 26.10
CA LEU A 36 9.79 -12.49 24.74
C LEU A 36 8.29 -12.43 24.41
N SER A 37 7.42 -12.72 25.39
CA SER A 37 5.96 -12.59 25.24
C SER A 37 5.56 -11.14 24.92
N ARG A 38 6.10 -10.20 25.69
CA ARG A 38 5.87 -8.76 25.50
C ARG A 38 6.41 -8.28 24.16
N ALA A 39 7.62 -8.68 23.79
CA ALA A 39 8.22 -8.33 22.50
C ALA A 39 7.36 -8.78 21.31
N LYS A 40 6.76 -9.99 21.37
CA LYS A 40 5.81 -10.46 20.35
C LYS A 40 4.55 -9.60 20.28
N SER A 41 4.02 -9.18 21.43
CA SER A 41 2.87 -8.27 21.48
C SER A 41 3.19 -6.92 20.84
N ASP A 42 4.37 -6.37 21.09
CA ASP A 42 4.82 -5.10 20.50
C ASP A 42 4.93 -5.21 18.97
N VAL A 43 5.43 -6.34 18.45
CA VAL A 43 5.45 -6.62 16.99
C VAL A 43 4.05 -6.73 16.41
N VAL A 44 3.11 -7.38 17.10
CA VAL A 44 1.71 -7.45 16.66
C VAL A 44 1.09 -6.05 16.59
N LYS A 45 1.32 -5.22 17.60
CA LYS A 45 0.84 -3.83 17.65
C LYS A 45 1.40 -3.01 16.49
N ALA A 46 2.71 -3.11 16.22
CA ALA A 46 3.36 -2.41 15.11
C ALA A 46 2.77 -2.82 13.75
N ARG A 47 2.55 -4.11 13.53
CA ARG A 47 1.94 -4.64 12.29
C ARG A 47 0.50 -4.17 12.12
N ALA A 48 -0.28 -4.14 13.19
CA ALA A 48 -1.65 -3.63 13.17
C ALA A 48 -1.67 -2.13 12.80
N ALA A 49 -0.82 -1.31 13.43
CA ALA A 49 -0.68 0.11 13.13
C ALA A 49 -0.29 0.34 11.66
N ASN A 50 0.66 -0.43 11.14
CA ASN A 50 1.07 -0.34 9.74
C ASN A 50 -0.07 -0.71 8.77
N SER A 51 -0.85 -1.74 9.12
CA SER A 51 -2.00 -2.18 8.32
C SER A 51 -3.10 -1.12 8.27
N ILE A 52 -3.41 -0.50 9.41
CA ILE A 52 -4.37 0.62 9.51
C ILE A 52 -3.89 1.81 8.68
N ARG A 53 -2.61 2.19 8.80
CA ARG A 53 -2.02 3.27 8.01
C ARG A 53 -2.12 3.01 6.51
N LYS A 54 -1.86 1.78 6.07
CA LYS A 54 -1.97 1.37 4.66
C LYS A 54 -3.42 1.43 4.18
N ALA A 55 -4.37 0.98 4.98
CA ALA A 55 -5.80 1.05 4.66
C ALA A 55 -6.28 2.50 4.54
N MET A 56 -5.86 3.37 5.46
CA MET A 56 -6.16 4.80 5.41
C MET A 56 -5.61 5.46 4.14
N LYS A 57 -4.36 5.15 3.76
CA LYS A 57 -3.77 5.64 2.50
C LYS A 57 -4.53 5.15 1.27
N ALA A 58 -5.03 3.91 1.28
CA ALA A 58 -5.85 3.39 0.18
C ALA A 58 -7.23 4.07 0.07
N MET A 59 -7.68 4.71 1.16
CA MET A 59 -8.91 5.50 1.19
C MET A 59 -8.71 6.94 0.70
N GLU A 60 -7.46 7.37 0.42
CA GLU A 60 -7.21 8.63 -0.27
C GLU A 60 -7.97 8.61 -1.61
N PRO A 61 -8.70 9.70 -1.97
CA PRO A 61 -9.48 9.72 -3.19
C PRO A 61 -8.56 9.45 -4.36
N LEU A 62 -8.95 8.51 -5.23
CA LEU A 62 -8.23 8.24 -6.47
C LEU A 62 -7.97 9.59 -7.18
N PRO A 63 -6.80 9.77 -7.81
CA PRO A 63 -6.55 10.97 -8.60
C PRO A 63 -7.75 11.14 -9.51
N ARG A 64 -8.35 12.33 -9.49
CA ARG A 64 -9.56 12.62 -10.26
C ARG A 64 -9.27 12.19 -11.69
N VAL A 65 -9.99 11.16 -12.17
CA VAL A 65 -9.90 10.76 -13.56
C VAL A 65 -10.43 11.94 -14.34
N GLU A 66 -9.52 12.74 -14.91
CA GLU A 66 -9.87 13.83 -15.79
C GLU A 66 -10.66 13.20 -16.94
N SER A 67 -11.90 13.67 -17.16
CA SER A 67 -12.74 13.16 -18.23
C SER A 67 -11.93 13.18 -19.53
N PRO A 68 -12.00 12.14 -20.37
CA PRO A 68 -11.20 12.08 -21.59
C PRO A 68 -11.41 13.38 -22.37
N ASN A 69 -10.33 14.13 -22.60
CA ASN A 69 -10.40 15.34 -23.41
C ASN A 69 -11.02 14.95 -24.77
N HIS A 70 -11.91 15.79 -25.29
CA HIS A 70 -12.74 15.50 -26.47
C HIS A 70 -11.91 14.95 -27.63
N THR A 71 -10.69 15.45 -27.79
CA THR A 71 -9.70 15.00 -28.78
C THR A 71 -9.38 13.51 -28.67
N VAL A 72 -9.12 13.00 -27.45
CA VAL A 72 -8.76 11.59 -27.23
C VAL A 72 -9.96 10.67 -27.48
N ALA A 73 -11.16 11.10 -27.07
CA ALA A 73 -12.40 10.36 -27.32
C ALA A 73 -12.75 10.28 -28.82
N ILE A 74 -12.51 11.36 -29.57
CA ILE A 74 -12.71 11.39 -31.02
C ILE A 74 -11.69 10.50 -31.73
N VAL A 75 -10.41 10.59 -31.37
CA VAL A 75 -9.35 9.79 -32.00
C VAL A 75 -9.56 8.29 -31.75
N SER A 76 -9.96 7.89 -30.54
CA SER A 76 -10.25 6.49 -30.24
C SER A 76 -11.46 5.97 -31.00
N ALA A 77 -12.53 6.77 -31.14
CA ALA A 77 -13.71 6.41 -31.93
C ALA A 77 -13.38 6.22 -33.42
N ILE A 78 -12.57 7.11 -34.01
CA ILE A 78 -12.14 7.00 -35.41
C ILE A 78 -11.30 5.74 -35.62
N LEU A 79 -10.39 5.43 -34.70
CA LEU A 79 -9.55 4.24 -34.79
C LEU A 79 -10.40 2.96 -34.77
N ILE A 80 -11.38 2.88 -33.87
CA ILE A 80 -12.31 1.74 -33.77
C ILE A 80 -13.11 1.60 -35.07
N LEU A 81 -13.66 2.69 -35.59
CA LEU A 81 -14.47 2.66 -36.80
C LEU A 81 -13.65 2.22 -38.02
N THR A 82 -12.38 2.64 -38.08
CA THR A 82 -11.43 2.22 -39.12
C THR A 82 -11.14 0.72 -39.07
N ILE A 83 -10.89 0.18 -37.87
CA ILE A 83 -10.64 -1.26 -37.67
C ILE A 83 -11.89 -2.07 -38.05
N VAL A 84 -13.08 -1.63 -37.64
CA VAL A 84 -14.33 -2.29 -38.01
C VAL A 84 -14.55 -2.29 -39.53
N ALA A 85 -14.27 -1.18 -40.21
CA ALA A 85 -14.36 -1.11 -41.67
C ALA A 85 -13.40 -2.10 -42.35
N GLN A 86 -12.15 -2.21 -41.88
CA GLN A 86 -11.17 -3.17 -42.41
C GLN A 86 -11.65 -4.62 -42.24
N ILE A 87 -12.22 -4.96 -41.08
CA ILE A 87 -12.76 -6.31 -40.82
C ILE A 87 -13.93 -6.63 -41.76
N LEU A 88 -14.85 -5.68 -41.95
CA LEU A 88 -15.99 -5.84 -42.85
C LEU A 88 -15.55 -5.99 -44.32
N LEU A 89 -14.55 -5.22 -44.74
CA LEU A 89 -13.94 -5.35 -46.06
C LEU A 89 -13.33 -6.74 -46.24
N VAL A 90 -12.54 -7.25 -45.29
CA VAL A 90 -11.98 -8.61 -45.43
C VAL A 90 -13.07 -9.67 -45.55
N LYS A 91 -14.17 -9.54 -44.78
CA LYS A 91 -15.29 -10.49 -44.81
C LYS A 91 -16.11 -10.45 -46.10
N SER A 92 -16.06 -9.37 -46.89
CA SER A 92 -16.78 -9.30 -48.17
C SER A 92 -16.09 -10.04 -49.32
N TRP A 93 -14.85 -10.52 -49.13
CA TRP A 93 -14.08 -11.27 -50.14
C TRP A 93 -13.93 -12.76 -49.81
N THR A 94 -14.66 -13.25 -48.80
CA THR A 94 -14.72 -14.66 -48.37
C THR A 94 -16.14 -15.18 -48.43
#